data_AF-A0A5C6FCW8-F1
#
_entry.id   AF-A0A5C6FCW8-F1
#
_cell.length_a   1.000
_cell.length_b   1.000
_cell.length_c   1.000
_cell.angle_alpha   90.00
_cell.angle_beta   90.00
_cell.angle_gamma   90.00
#
_symmetry.space_group_name_H-M   'P 1'
#
loop_
_entity.id
_entity.type
_entity.pdbx_description
1 polymer ?
#
loop_
_entity_poly.entity_id
_entity_poly.type
_entity_poly.pdbx_seq_one_letter_code
_entity_poly.pdbx_strand_id
1 'polypeptide(L)'
;MVAFYERRTEEHIERVRQCLTVMASVTEYADELEERARVHDASKFGPEERIPYIWLTEFHRCRRSGEPFTYPDGMEERVRSAIDHHMTTNRHHPDFHADPNDMTDVDLIEMVCDWTAMSQEFGQDGGSARGWADKTIGKRLHLNETKRQFVYAMIDLLDSSLDSDA
;
A
#
# COMPACT_ATOMS: atom_id res chain seq x y z
N MET A 1 9.77 -13.01 -14.53
CA MET A 1 8.58 -12.15 -14.54
C MET A 1 7.45 -12.67 -13.64
N VAL A 2 6.66 -13.69 -14.04
CA VAL A 2 5.46 -14.13 -13.27
C VAL A 2 5.79 -14.56 -11.84
N ALA A 3 6.68 -15.53 -11.65
CA ALA A 3 7.06 -15.99 -10.30
C ALA A 3 7.71 -14.90 -9.43
N PHE A 4 8.34 -13.89 -10.06
CA PHE A 4 8.90 -12.75 -9.34
C PHE A 4 7.78 -11.81 -8.87
N TYR A 5 6.80 -11.54 -9.74
CA TYR A 5 5.61 -10.79 -9.39
C TYR A 5 4.82 -11.47 -8.27
N GLU A 6 4.47 -12.75 -8.41
CA GLU A 6 3.69 -13.49 -7.41
C GLU A 6 4.37 -13.45 -6.05
N ARG A 7 5.66 -13.80 -5.99
CA ARG A 7 6.43 -13.75 -4.74
C ARG A 7 6.46 -12.34 -4.13
N ARG A 8 6.79 -11.30 -4.91
CA ARG A 8 6.89 -9.92 -4.39
C ARG A 8 5.53 -9.41 -3.90
N THR A 9 4.46 -9.71 -4.64
CA THR A 9 3.11 -9.29 -4.27
C THR A 9 2.62 -10.01 -3.00
N GLU A 10 2.85 -11.32 -2.89
CA GLU A 10 2.53 -12.08 -1.68
C GLU A 10 3.34 -11.58 -0.47
N GLU A 11 4.64 -11.31 -0.65
CA GLU A 11 5.50 -10.77 0.39
C GLU A 11 5.08 -9.34 0.83
N HIS A 12 4.57 -8.50 -0.07
CA HIS A 12 3.99 -7.20 0.28
C HIS A 12 2.71 -7.37 1.09
N ILE A 13 1.77 -8.17 0.57
CA ILE A 13 0.49 -8.45 1.25
C ILE A 13 0.74 -8.99 2.66
N GLU A 14 1.70 -9.90 2.82
CA GLU A 14 2.04 -10.46 4.13
C GLU A 14 2.58 -9.39 5.12
N ARG A 15 3.42 -8.45 4.66
CA ARG A 15 3.86 -7.33 5.50
C ARG A 15 2.69 -6.44 5.93
N VAL A 16 1.77 -6.15 5.01
CA VAL A 16 0.56 -5.38 5.33
C VAL A 16 -0.32 -6.13 6.33
N ARG A 17 -0.50 -7.44 6.15
CA ARG A 17 -1.23 -8.30 7.10
C ARG A 17 -0.62 -8.24 8.49
N GLN A 18 0.69 -8.35 8.61
CA GLN A 18 1.39 -8.24 9.90
C GLN A 18 1.15 -6.89 10.57
N CYS A 19 1.28 -5.79 9.81
CA CYS A 19 0.99 -4.45 10.32
C CYS A 19 -0.47 -4.31 10.76
N LEU A 20 -1.43 -4.80 9.97
CA LEU A 20 -2.85 -4.77 10.29
C LEU A 20 -3.19 -5.63 11.51
N THR A 21 -2.56 -6.79 11.69
CA THR A 21 -2.74 -7.63 12.88
C THR A 21 -2.23 -6.94 14.14
N VAL A 22 -1.08 -6.25 14.06
CA VAL A 22 -0.59 -5.42 15.17
C VAL A 22 -1.59 -4.32 15.49
N MET A 23 -2.03 -3.56 14.49
CA MET A 23 -3.03 -2.49 14.67
C MET A 23 -4.37 -3.01 15.21
N ALA A 24 -4.81 -4.19 14.80
CA ALA A 24 -6.00 -4.85 15.32
C ALA A 24 -5.88 -5.14 16.83
N SER A 25 -4.68 -5.44 17.33
CA SER A 25 -4.44 -5.72 18.75
C SER A 25 -4.37 -4.47 19.64
N VAL A 26 -4.07 -3.30 19.06
CA VAL A 26 -3.85 -2.03 19.80
C VAL A 26 -4.89 -0.95 19.52
N THR A 27 -5.89 -1.23 18.69
CA THR A 27 -6.98 -0.30 18.37
C THR A 27 -8.35 -0.92 18.62
N GLU A 28 -9.39 -0.10 18.60
CA GLU A 28 -10.78 -0.56 18.73
C GLU A 28 -11.35 -1.23 17.46
N TYR A 29 -10.58 -1.25 16.36
CA TYR A 29 -11.05 -1.70 15.04
C TYR A 29 -10.67 -3.15 14.69
N ALA A 30 -10.41 -3.99 15.70
CA ALA A 30 -9.86 -5.34 15.52
C ALA A 30 -10.56 -6.15 14.42
N ASP A 31 -11.89 -6.31 14.51
CA ASP A 31 -12.67 -7.14 13.57
C ASP A 31 -12.58 -6.64 12.12
N GLU A 32 -12.64 -5.32 11.89
CA GLU A 32 -12.59 -4.76 10.53
C GLU A 32 -11.16 -4.84 9.97
N LEU A 33 -10.14 -4.58 10.79
CA LEU A 33 -8.73 -4.65 10.36
C LEU A 33 -8.30 -6.10 10.03
N GLU A 34 -8.77 -7.08 10.78
CA GLU A 34 -8.56 -8.50 10.45
C GLU A 34 -9.23 -8.88 9.12
N GLU A 35 -10.42 -8.34 8.84
CA GLU A 35 -11.05 -8.53 7.53
C GLU A 35 -10.26 -7.84 6.42
N ARG A 36 -9.82 -6.58 6.62
CA ARG A 36 -8.95 -5.89 5.65
C ARG A 36 -7.69 -6.69 5.37
N ALA A 37 -7.05 -7.26 6.38
CA ALA A 37 -5.88 -8.11 6.21
C ALA A 37 -6.16 -9.34 5.33
N ARG A 38 -7.36 -9.92 5.38
CA ARG A 38 -7.71 -11.07 4.54
C ARG A 38 -7.80 -10.72 3.05
N VAL A 39 -8.24 -9.51 2.73
CA VAL A 39 -8.61 -9.12 1.36
C VAL A 39 -7.70 -8.05 0.75
N HIS A 40 -6.76 -7.50 1.52
CA HIS A 40 -5.84 -6.46 1.08
C HIS A 40 -5.17 -6.85 -0.25
N ASP A 41 -5.29 -5.97 -1.25
CA ASP A 41 -4.72 -6.11 -2.58
C ASP A 41 -5.10 -7.40 -3.34
N ALA A 42 -6.19 -8.09 -2.96
CA ALA A 42 -6.66 -9.28 -3.66
C ALA A 42 -6.95 -9.01 -5.14
N SER A 43 -7.33 -7.77 -5.49
CA SER A 43 -7.57 -7.35 -6.87
C SER A 43 -6.35 -7.54 -7.78
N LYS A 44 -5.12 -7.52 -7.24
CA LYS A 44 -3.89 -7.75 -8.00
C LYS A 44 -3.88 -9.11 -8.69
N PHE A 45 -4.55 -10.12 -8.14
CA PHE A 45 -4.65 -11.45 -8.75
C PHE A 45 -5.84 -11.60 -9.71
N GLY A 46 -6.69 -10.57 -9.83
CA GLY A 46 -7.83 -10.50 -10.72
C GLY A 46 -7.46 -10.24 -12.20
N PRO A 47 -8.41 -10.44 -13.13
CA PRO A 47 -8.17 -10.31 -14.57
C PRO A 47 -7.83 -8.87 -15.01
N GLU A 48 -8.29 -7.86 -14.26
CA GLU A 48 -8.04 -6.44 -14.53
C GLU A 48 -6.58 -6.05 -14.26
N GLU A 49 -5.99 -6.61 -13.20
CA GLU A 49 -4.69 -6.15 -12.69
C GLU A 49 -3.54 -7.12 -12.94
N ARG A 50 -3.78 -8.45 -12.89
CA ARG A 50 -2.69 -9.43 -12.80
C ARG A 50 -1.68 -9.32 -13.94
N ILE A 51 -2.15 -9.35 -15.19
CA ILE A 51 -1.25 -9.31 -16.35
C ILE A 51 -0.50 -7.98 -16.43
N PRO A 52 -1.16 -6.80 -16.34
CA PRO A 52 -0.43 -5.54 -16.34
C PRO A 52 0.55 -5.39 -15.18
N TYR A 53 0.19 -5.81 -13.96
CA TYR A 53 1.09 -5.71 -12.81
C TYR A 53 2.30 -6.63 -12.87
N ILE A 54 2.20 -7.79 -13.55
CA ILE A 54 3.35 -8.63 -13.89
C ILE A 54 4.37 -7.82 -14.71
N TRP A 55 3.92 -7.07 -15.71
CA TRP A 55 4.76 -6.23 -16.55
C TRP A 55 5.28 -4.99 -15.82
N LEU A 56 4.45 -4.33 -15.01
CA LEU A 56 4.87 -3.19 -14.19
C LEU A 56 5.96 -3.58 -13.20
N THR A 57 5.82 -4.76 -12.58
CA THR A 57 6.80 -5.29 -11.64
C THR A 57 8.13 -5.59 -12.34
N GLU A 58 8.08 -6.15 -13.54
CA GLU A 58 9.27 -6.36 -14.37
C GLU A 58 9.95 -5.05 -14.77
N PHE A 59 9.16 -4.04 -15.18
CA PHE A 59 9.67 -2.71 -15.49
C PHE A 59 10.47 -2.13 -14.31
N HIS A 60 9.93 -2.21 -13.09
CA HIS A 60 10.64 -1.74 -11.90
C HIS A 60 11.88 -2.59 -11.58
N ARG A 61 11.83 -3.91 -11.77
CA ARG A 61 13.00 -4.80 -11.61
C ARG A 61 14.13 -4.43 -12.57
N CYS A 62 13.81 -4.28 -13.86
CA CYS A 62 14.77 -3.91 -14.89
C CYS A 62 15.36 -2.52 -14.61
N ARG A 63 14.52 -1.54 -14.27
CA ARG A 63 14.97 -0.18 -13.90
C ARG A 63 15.95 -0.18 -12.72
N ARG A 64 15.70 -1.00 -11.69
CA ARG A 64 16.60 -1.14 -10.53
C ARG A 64 17.92 -1.80 -10.91
N SER A 65 17.88 -2.73 -11.85
CA SER A 65 19.04 -3.52 -12.28
C SER A 65 19.83 -2.84 -13.42
N GLY A 66 19.33 -1.71 -13.95
CA GLY A 66 19.91 -1.04 -15.12
C GLY A 66 19.70 -1.80 -16.43
N GLU A 67 18.80 -2.79 -16.46
CA GLU A 67 18.48 -3.56 -17.65
C GLU A 67 17.55 -2.75 -18.58
N PRO A 68 17.79 -2.75 -19.91
CA PRO A 68 16.86 -2.14 -20.84
C PRO A 68 15.51 -2.88 -20.82
N PHE A 69 14.41 -2.14 -20.90
CA PHE A 69 13.07 -2.70 -20.90
C PHE A 69 12.14 -1.87 -21.79
N THR A 70 11.30 -2.57 -22.54
CA THR A 70 10.23 -1.98 -23.35
C THR A 70 8.98 -2.81 -23.16
N TYR A 71 7.85 -2.15 -22.91
CA TYR A 71 6.56 -2.81 -22.85
C TYR A 71 6.17 -3.39 -24.23
N PRO A 72 5.47 -4.53 -24.29
CA PRO A 72 4.77 -4.94 -25.51
C PRO A 72 3.75 -3.89 -25.97
N ASP A 73 3.41 -3.90 -27.26
CA ASP A 73 2.43 -2.97 -27.83
C ASP A 73 1.11 -2.98 -27.04
N GLY A 74 0.63 -1.79 -26.68
CA GLY A 74 -0.58 -1.57 -25.90
C GLY A 74 -0.48 -1.93 -24.41
N MET A 75 0.64 -2.52 -23.94
CA MET A 75 0.76 -2.92 -22.53
C MET A 75 0.90 -1.72 -21.59
N GLU A 76 1.56 -0.65 -22.01
CA GLU A 76 1.69 0.55 -21.17
C GLU A 76 0.32 1.16 -20.81
N GLU A 77 -0.62 1.21 -21.77
CA GLU A 77 -1.99 1.68 -21.52
C GLU A 77 -2.73 0.75 -20.56
N ARG A 78 -2.58 -0.57 -20.71
CA ARG A 78 -3.16 -1.56 -19.80
C ARG A 78 -2.58 -1.45 -18.38
N VAL A 79 -1.29 -1.15 -18.26
CA VAL A 79 -0.64 -0.86 -16.96
C VAL A 79 -1.26 0.36 -16.30
N ARG A 80 -1.47 1.45 -17.06
CA ARG A 80 -2.13 2.65 -16.53
C ARG A 80 -3.56 2.34 -16.08
N SER A 81 -4.33 1.60 -16.87
CA SER A 81 -5.70 1.18 -16.52
C SER A 81 -5.73 0.26 -15.30
N ALA A 82 -4.77 -0.63 -15.12
CA ALA A 82 -4.67 -1.48 -13.94
C ALA A 82 -4.30 -0.70 -12.67
N ILE A 83 -3.41 0.29 -12.79
CA ILE A 83 -3.10 1.21 -11.67
C ILE A 83 -4.37 1.97 -11.28
N ASP A 84 -5.08 2.54 -12.25
CA ASP A 84 -6.33 3.26 -11.99
C ASP A 84 -7.39 2.36 -11.33
N HIS A 85 -7.60 1.14 -11.85
CA HIS A 85 -8.49 0.15 -11.23
C HIS A 85 -8.11 -0.15 -9.79
N HIS A 86 -6.82 -0.36 -9.52
CA HIS A 86 -6.31 -0.65 -8.19
C HIS A 86 -6.58 0.49 -7.19
N MET A 87 -6.26 1.73 -7.59
CA MET A 87 -6.42 2.92 -6.76
C MET A 87 -7.89 3.28 -6.52
N THR A 88 -8.78 2.97 -7.47
CA THR A 88 -10.21 3.32 -7.39
C THR A 88 -11.12 2.20 -6.85
N THR A 89 -10.59 0.99 -6.66
CA THR A 89 -11.36 -0.17 -6.14
C THR A 89 -11.00 -0.52 -4.70
N ASN A 90 -9.78 -0.20 -4.25
CA ASN A 90 -9.33 -0.51 -2.89
C ASN A 90 -9.43 0.71 -1.97
N ARG A 91 -10.22 0.60 -0.91
CA ARG A 91 -10.61 1.74 -0.05
C ARG A 91 -9.46 2.40 0.72
N HIS A 92 -8.33 1.73 0.90
CA HIS A 92 -7.16 2.32 1.53
C HIS A 92 -6.44 3.33 0.62
N HIS A 93 -6.77 3.35 -0.68
CA HIS A 93 -6.30 4.38 -1.58
C HIS A 93 -7.23 5.60 -1.56
N PRO A 94 -6.69 6.82 -1.46
CA PRO A 94 -7.48 8.04 -1.52
C PRO A 94 -8.39 8.16 -2.75
N ASP A 95 -7.94 7.66 -3.90
CA ASP A 95 -8.65 7.74 -5.19
C ASP A 95 -9.94 6.89 -5.24
N PHE A 96 -10.14 5.97 -4.30
CA PHE A 96 -11.43 5.30 -4.10
C PHE A 96 -12.52 6.30 -3.66
N HIS A 97 -12.14 7.35 -2.95
CA HIS A 97 -13.05 8.29 -2.31
C HIS A 97 -13.24 9.53 -3.16
N ALA A 98 -14.44 10.13 -3.10
CA ALA A 98 -14.70 11.40 -3.77
C ALA A 98 -13.87 12.55 -3.19
N ASP A 99 -13.66 12.53 -1.87
CA ASP A 99 -12.71 13.37 -1.15
C ASP A 99 -11.86 12.46 -0.25
N PRO A 100 -10.52 12.59 -0.21
CA PRO A 100 -9.67 11.83 0.72
C PRO A 100 -10.06 12.00 2.21
N ASN A 101 -10.80 13.05 2.56
CA ASN A 101 -11.33 13.26 3.90
C ASN A 101 -12.51 12.34 4.26
N ASP A 102 -13.10 11.66 3.28
CA ASP A 102 -14.17 10.66 3.48
C ASP A 102 -13.61 9.29 3.91
N MET A 103 -12.29 9.10 3.85
CA MET A 103 -11.63 7.89 4.35
C MET A 103 -11.98 7.64 5.81
N THR A 104 -12.48 6.44 6.10
CA THR A 104 -12.73 6.01 7.48
C THR A 104 -11.41 5.82 8.23
N ASP A 105 -11.49 5.72 9.55
CA ASP A 105 -10.29 5.52 10.38
C ASP A 105 -9.62 4.18 10.05
N VAL A 106 -10.40 3.14 9.72
CA VAL A 106 -9.90 1.85 9.21
C VAL A 106 -9.21 2.01 7.85
N ASP A 107 -9.77 2.79 6.91
CA ASP A 107 -9.13 3.01 5.61
C ASP A 107 -7.76 3.71 5.77
N LEU A 108 -7.66 4.65 6.71
CA LEU A 108 -6.40 5.36 7.00
C LEU A 108 -5.38 4.47 7.72
N ILE A 109 -5.83 3.60 8.63
CA ILE A 109 -4.96 2.62 9.28
C ILE A 109 -4.41 1.64 8.23
N GLU A 110 -5.26 1.13 7.32
CA GLU A 110 -4.84 0.26 6.23
C GLU A 110 -3.84 0.98 5.30
N MET A 111 -4.07 2.25 4.97
CA MET A 111 -3.14 3.08 4.19
C MET A 111 -1.78 3.25 4.89
N VAL A 112 -1.77 3.46 6.21
CA VAL A 112 -0.52 3.52 7.01
C VAL A 112 0.20 2.18 6.98
N CYS A 113 -0.51 1.07 7.10
CA CYS A 113 0.07 -0.28 7.03
C CYS A 113 0.68 -0.56 5.65
N ASP A 114 0.00 -0.18 4.56
CA ASP A 114 0.51 -0.30 3.19
C ASP A 114 1.81 0.48 2.99
N TRP A 115 1.84 1.75 3.42
CA TRP A 115 3.04 2.58 3.33
C TRP A 115 4.20 2.05 4.18
N THR A 116 3.90 1.51 5.35
CA THR A 116 4.88 0.89 6.25
C THR A 116 5.47 -0.36 5.59
N ALA A 117 4.64 -1.24 5.03
CA ALA A 117 5.08 -2.42 4.29
C ALA A 117 5.98 -2.08 3.09
N MET A 118 5.67 -1.02 2.34
CA MET A 118 6.52 -0.52 1.25
C MET A 118 7.86 0.01 1.75
N SER A 119 7.86 0.72 2.88
CA SER A 119 9.07 1.23 3.53
C SER A 119 9.98 0.09 3.99
N GLN A 120 9.40 -0.94 4.59
CA GLN A 120 10.07 -2.19 4.98
C GLN A 120 10.65 -2.94 3.76
N GLU A 121 9.90 -3.07 2.66
CA GLU A 121 10.37 -3.74 1.44
C GLU A 121 11.63 -3.07 0.89
N PHE A 122 11.69 -1.74 0.92
CA PHE A 122 12.82 -0.97 0.36
C PHE A 122 13.91 -0.61 1.36
N GLY A 123 13.77 -0.97 2.64
CA GLY A 123 14.70 -0.59 3.70
C GLY A 123 14.85 0.94 3.82
N GLN A 124 13.75 1.67 3.65
CA GLN A 124 13.71 3.13 3.71
C GLN A 124 13.22 3.57 5.09
N ASP A 125 13.62 4.76 5.53
CA ASP A 125 13.03 5.45 6.70
C ASP A 125 12.85 4.55 7.95
N GLY A 126 13.77 3.60 8.17
CA GLY A 126 13.71 2.63 9.28
C GLY A 126 12.56 1.61 9.22
N GLY A 127 11.88 1.47 8.08
CA GLY A 127 10.66 0.68 7.94
C GLY A 127 9.38 1.45 8.25
N SER A 128 9.46 2.72 8.65
CA SER A 128 8.31 3.56 8.99
C SER A 128 7.70 4.23 7.75
N ALA A 129 6.38 4.42 7.75
CA ALA A 129 5.66 5.21 6.76
C ALA A 129 5.93 6.73 6.86
N ARG A 130 6.54 7.20 7.96
CA ARG A 130 6.70 8.64 8.27
C ARG A 130 7.35 9.43 7.12
N GLY A 131 8.45 8.91 6.57
CA GLY A 131 9.16 9.61 5.50
C GLY A 131 8.37 9.72 4.19
N TRP A 132 7.46 8.79 3.91
CA TRP A 132 6.52 8.89 2.79
C TRP A 132 5.36 9.84 3.09
N ALA A 133 4.80 9.78 4.31
CA ALA A 133 3.74 10.68 4.76
C ALA A 133 4.17 12.15 4.66
N ASP A 134 5.38 12.50 5.12
CA ASP A 134 5.93 13.86 5.06
C ASP A 134 6.14 14.37 3.62
N LYS A 135 6.37 13.47 2.67
CA LYS A 135 6.54 13.82 1.25
C LYS A 135 5.20 14.01 0.54
N THR A 136 4.15 13.35 1.01
CA THR A 136 2.88 13.19 0.28
C THR A 136 1.76 14.04 0.86
N ILE A 137 1.59 14.06 2.19
CA ILE A 137 0.52 14.79 2.87
C ILE A 137 0.75 16.31 2.74
N GLY A 138 -0.29 17.04 2.34
CA GLY A 138 -0.25 18.48 2.06
C GLY A 138 0.33 18.85 0.69
N LYS A 139 0.82 17.88 -0.09
CA LYS A 139 1.34 18.11 -1.45
C LYS A 139 0.56 17.35 -2.52
N ARG A 140 0.41 16.04 -2.33
CA ARG A 140 -0.32 15.15 -3.24
C ARG A 140 -1.60 14.64 -2.61
N LEU A 141 -1.56 14.35 -1.30
CA LEU A 141 -2.73 13.94 -0.53
C LEU A 141 -3.16 15.09 0.39
N HIS A 142 -4.39 15.58 0.22
CA HIS A 142 -4.89 16.75 0.95
C HIS A 142 -5.89 16.31 2.04
N LEU A 143 -5.36 15.95 3.20
CA LEU A 143 -6.15 15.66 4.40
C LEU A 143 -6.38 16.95 5.20
N ASN A 144 -7.55 17.05 5.80
CA ASN A 144 -7.85 18.04 6.83
C ASN A 144 -7.01 17.77 8.08
N GLU A 145 -6.98 18.74 8.99
CA GLU A 145 -6.12 18.68 10.17
C GLU A 145 -6.38 17.45 11.04
N THR A 146 -7.65 17.09 11.26
CA THR A 146 -8.03 15.92 12.06
C THR A 146 -7.50 14.62 11.44
N LYS A 147 -7.73 14.42 10.14
CA LYS A 147 -7.31 13.21 9.42
C LYS A 147 -5.78 13.13 9.32
N ARG A 148 -5.12 14.27 9.13
CA ARG A 148 -3.65 14.36 9.16
C ARG A 148 -3.10 13.95 10.53
N GLN A 149 -3.61 14.52 11.62
CA GLN A 149 -3.18 14.19 12.98
C GLN A 149 -3.39 12.70 13.27
N PHE A 150 -4.54 12.15 12.86
CA PHE A 150 -4.84 10.74 12.99
C PHE A 150 -3.81 9.85 12.26
N VAL A 151 -3.49 10.15 11.00
CA VAL A 151 -2.49 9.37 10.23
C VAL A 151 -1.13 9.37 10.93
N TYR A 152 -0.63 10.51 11.39
CA TYR A 152 0.65 10.56 12.09
C TYR A 152 0.61 9.83 13.44
N ALA A 153 -0.50 9.90 14.17
CA ALA A 153 -0.67 9.15 15.40
C ALA A 153 -0.68 7.63 15.16
N MET A 154 -1.29 7.16 14.06
CA MET A 154 -1.29 5.74 13.70
C MET A 154 0.09 5.26 13.24
N ILE A 155 0.87 6.12 12.57
CA ILE A 155 2.28 5.82 12.26
C ILE A 155 3.07 5.62 13.55
N ASP A 156 2.97 6.55 14.50
CA ASP A 156 3.69 6.45 15.78
C ASP A 156 3.26 5.22 16.60
N LEU A 157 1.95 4.92 16.60
CA LEU A 157 1.41 3.74 17.27
C LEU A 157 1.93 2.43 16.64
N LEU A 158 1.91 2.32 15.32
CA LEU A 158 2.42 1.12 14.63
C LEU A 158 3.92 0.95 14.85
N ASP A 159 4.70 2.01 14.67
CA ASP A 159 6.17 1.97 14.83
C ASP A 159 6.54 1.49 16.25
N SER A 160 5.93 2.06 17.29
CA SER A 160 6.17 1.67 18.69
C SER A 160 5.69 0.25 19.03
N SER A 161 4.63 -0.23 18.37
CA SER A 161 4.11 -1.58 18.59
C SER A 161 4.99 -2.63 17.93
N LEU A 162 5.51 -2.36 16.72
CA LEU A 162 6.45 -3.26 16.03
C LEU A 162 7.79 -3.40 16.76
N ASP A 163 8.28 -2.32 17.39
CA ASP A 163 9.49 -2.35 18.21
C ASP A 163 9.33 -3.17 19.51
N SER A 164 8.09 -3.31 20.00
CA SER A 164 7.80 -4.05 21.24
C SER A 164 7.76 -5.57 21.05
N ASP A 165 7.59 -6.03 19.80
CA ASP A 165 7.51 -7.43 19.40
C ASP A 165 8.82 -7.98 18.79
N ALA A 166 9.87 -7.14 18.67
CA ALA A 166 11.20 -7.47 18.12
C ALA A 166 12.24 -7.87 19.18
#